data_AF-A0A1G9IF22-F1
#
_entry.id   AF-A0A1G9IF22-F1
#
_cell.length_a   1.000
_cell.length_b   1.000
_cell.length_c   1.000
_cell.angle_alpha   90.00
_cell.angle_beta   90.00
_cell.angle_gamma   90.00
#
_symmetry.space_group_name_H-M   'P 1'
#
loop_
_entity.id
_entity.type
_entity.pdbx_description
1 polymer ?
#
loop_
_entity_poly.entity_id
_entity_poly.type
_entity_poly.pdbx_seq_one_letter_code
_entity_poly.pdbx_strand_id
1 'polypeptide(L)'
;MKKQREELEEYWNDQLDYLKRSIDYFDQGHETEARRIANSLRIILHDTKMSRSLVKQLHRNIVYLSSSYLYTPSNLLPSWTLLQVQSIIKNGNLVLKYLPNLDFPIGNQRLFFMTFEDWWNEVIFDDKNNVFTRRDIVLFVANTDGGAHVDPDLKKSFALLTKYNSLGISDLNGTQPQNNPIYQAIRVIAEEFLISVNDCLSGLKTRICYKERQFEMRFVDENRRYKWPTTDMNYSPETMEIVSKHKVQSRKLYRQDFGNGKKVEYIGL
;
A
#
# COMPACT_ATOMS: atom_id res chain seq x y z
N MET A 1 4.40 2.36 35.64
CA MET A 1 4.10 3.10 34.38
C MET A 1 5.31 3.23 33.45
N LYS A 2 6.52 3.57 33.93
CA LYS A 2 7.75 3.60 33.09
C LYS A 2 8.07 2.25 32.42
N LYS A 3 7.95 1.16 33.20
CA LYS A 3 8.13 -0.22 32.77
C LYS A 3 7.24 -0.65 31.59
N GLN A 4 5.97 -0.21 31.57
CA GLN A 4 5.02 -0.57 30.51
C GLN A 4 5.33 0.09 29.16
N ARG A 5 5.87 1.32 29.17
CA ARG A 5 6.29 1.98 27.94
C ARG A 5 7.56 1.35 27.40
N GLU A 6 8.53 1.07 28.26
CA GLU A 6 9.78 0.38 27.88
C GLU A 6 9.48 -0.99 27.24
N GLU A 7 8.58 -1.79 27.84
CA GLU A 7 8.11 -3.07 27.26
C GLU A 7 7.43 -2.89 25.88
N LEU A 8 6.62 -1.83 25.69
CA LEU A 8 6.01 -1.55 24.38
C LEU A 8 7.04 -1.11 23.33
N GLU A 9 8.09 -0.40 23.73
CA GLU A 9 9.18 -0.01 22.85
C GLU A 9 10.04 -1.21 22.45
N GLU A 10 10.33 -2.13 23.38
CA GLU A 10 10.95 -3.42 23.08
C GLU A 10 10.11 -4.20 22.08
N TYR A 11 8.80 -4.32 22.32
CA TYR A 11 7.92 -5.03 21.40
C TYR A 11 7.80 -4.36 20.02
N TRP A 12 7.85 -3.03 19.96
CA TRP A 12 7.94 -2.30 18.69
C TRP A 12 9.23 -2.65 17.94
N ASN A 13 10.37 -2.62 18.60
CA ASN A 13 11.66 -2.96 17.99
C ASN A 13 11.69 -4.41 17.51
N ASP A 14 11.17 -5.34 18.32
CA ASP A 14 11.01 -6.74 17.93
C ASP A 14 10.16 -6.89 16.66
N GLN A 15 9.01 -6.20 16.58
CA GLN A 15 8.18 -6.26 15.37
C GLN A 15 8.88 -5.69 14.14
N LEU A 16 9.68 -4.61 14.28
CA LEU A 16 10.48 -4.08 13.18
C LEU A 16 11.58 -5.05 12.73
N ASP A 17 12.25 -5.72 13.67
CA ASP A 17 13.30 -6.69 13.36
C ASP A 17 12.72 -7.97 12.74
N TYR A 18 11.55 -8.40 13.20
CA TYR A 18 10.84 -9.54 12.60
C TYR A 18 10.44 -9.21 11.16
N LEU A 19 9.92 -8.00 10.95
CA LEU A 19 9.56 -7.50 9.63
C LEU A 19 10.75 -7.50 8.67
N LYS A 20 11.90 -6.95 9.09
CA LYS A 20 13.13 -6.91 8.27
C LYS A 20 13.64 -8.31 7.93
N ARG A 21 13.71 -9.23 8.91
CA ARG A 21 14.15 -10.61 8.63
C ARG A 21 13.23 -11.31 7.64
N SER A 22 11.91 -11.19 7.79
CA SER A 22 10.98 -11.80 6.83
C SER A 22 11.04 -11.15 5.45
N ILE A 23 11.36 -9.86 5.35
CA ILE A 23 11.70 -9.21 4.08
C ILE A 23 12.94 -9.85 3.46
N ASP A 24 14.03 -10.01 4.22
CA ASP A 24 15.27 -10.59 3.69
C ASP A 24 15.05 -12.01 3.13
N TYR A 25 14.27 -12.84 3.83
CA TYR A 25 13.90 -14.18 3.33
C TYR A 25 12.95 -14.12 2.13
N PHE A 26 12.01 -13.18 2.10
CA PHE A 26 11.13 -12.96 0.96
C PHE A 26 11.96 -12.62 -0.30
N ASP A 27 12.92 -11.71 -0.17
CA ASP A 27 13.77 -11.23 -1.25
C ASP A 27 14.75 -12.33 -1.74
N GLN A 28 15.03 -13.34 -0.92
CA GLN A 28 15.73 -14.58 -1.32
C GLN A 28 14.84 -15.57 -2.10
N GLY A 29 13.57 -15.23 -2.33
CA GLY A 29 12.62 -16.04 -3.10
C GLY A 29 11.60 -16.81 -2.26
N HIS A 30 11.62 -16.69 -0.92
CA HIS A 30 10.64 -17.33 -0.05
C HIS A 30 9.35 -16.48 0.07
N GLU A 31 8.60 -16.36 -1.03
CA GLU A 31 7.43 -15.45 -1.11
C GLU A 31 6.36 -15.71 -0.02
N THR A 32 6.29 -16.92 0.55
CA THR A 32 5.37 -17.23 1.64
C THR A 32 5.65 -16.45 2.93
N GLU A 33 6.85 -15.89 3.09
CA GLU A 33 7.19 -14.97 4.18
C GLU A 33 6.32 -13.71 4.19
N ALA A 34 5.64 -13.38 3.09
CA ALA A 34 4.60 -12.35 3.07
C ALA A 34 3.55 -12.54 4.18
N ARG A 35 3.28 -13.78 4.63
CA ARG A 35 2.39 -14.05 5.76
C ARG A 35 2.90 -13.48 7.07
N ARG A 36 4.20 -13.63 7.34
CA ARG A 36 4.86 -13.10 8.54
C ARG A 36 4.98 -11.58 8.45
N ILE A 37 5.35 -11.05 7.29
CA ILE A 37 5.36 -9.60 7.00
C ILE A 37 3.98 -8.99 7.30
N ALA A 38 2.91 -9.57 6.74
CA ALA A 38 1.55 -9.09 6.94
C ALA A 38 1.12 -9.15 8.41
N ASN A 39 1.47 -10.22 9.14
CA ASN A 39 1.14 -10.34 10.54
C ASN A 39 1.81 -9.25 11.39
N SER A 40 3.11 -8.98 11.16
CA SER A 40 3.81 -7.88 11.83
C SER A 40 3.18 -6.53 11.49
N LEU A 41 2.88 -6.25 10.22
CA LEU A 41 2.19 -5.02 9.81
C LEU A 41 0.83 -4.88 10.51
N ARG A 42 0.05 -5.96 10.62
CA ARG A 42 -1.25 -5.95 11.31
C ARG A 42 -1.09 -5.59 12.79
N ILE A 43 -0.12 -6.19 13.49
CA ILE A 43 0.15 -5.88 14.91
C ILE A 43 0.54 -4.41 15.08
N ILE A 44 1.39 -3.91 14.18
CA ILE A 44 1.91 -2.55 14.27
C ILE A 44 0.84 -1.50 13.96
N LEU A 45 -0.01 -1.74 12.94
CA LEU A 45 -0.82 -0.72 12.30
C LEU A 45 -2.33 -0.85 12.56
N HIS A 46 -2.84 -2.06 12.80
CA HIS A 46 -4.28 -2.31 12.82
C HIS A 46 -4.85 -2.45 14.24
N ASP A 47 -5.92 -1.71 14.52
CA ASP A 47 -6.74 -1.93 15.70
C ASP A 47 -7.73 -3.06 15.46
N THR A 48 -7.95 -3.88 16.47
CA THR A 48 -9.06 -4.84 16.53
C THR A 48 -10.08 -4.39 17.57
N LYS A 49 -11.20 -5.11 17.70
CA LYS A 49 -12.15 -4.89 18.79
C LYS A 49 -11.52 -5.10 20.18
N MET A 50 -10.47 -5.94 20.27
CA MET A 50 -9.88 -6.36 21.53
C MET A 50 -8.48 -5.77 21.79
N SER A 51 -7.85 -5.15 20.79
CA SER A 51 -6.46 -4.67 20.89
C SER A 51 -6.24 -3.41 20.05
N ARG A 52 -5.43 -2.49 20.56
CA ARG A 52 -4.95 -1.33 19.78
C ARG A 52 -3.62 -1.64 19.10
N SER A 53 -3.35 -0.98 17.98
CA SER A 53 -2.09 -1.09 17.25
C SER A 53 -0.92 -0.49 18.02
N LEU A 54 0.30 -0.97 17.77
CA LEU A 54 1.50 -0.44 18.45
C LEU A 54 1.74 1.04 18.16
N VAL A 55 1.48 1.48 16.92
CA VAL A 55 1.56 2.91 16.56
C VAL A 55 0.68 3.75 17.49
N LYS A 56 -0.55 3.31 17.77
CA LYS A 56 -1.47 4.05 18.64
C LYS A 56 -1.12 3.92 20.12
N GLN A 57 -0.70 2.75 20.57
CA GLN A 57 -0.28 2.54 21.97
C GLN A 57 0.97 3.36 22.33
N LEU A 58 1.90 3.55 21.39
CA LEU A 58 3.12 4.35 21.56
C LEU A 58 2.94 5.82 21.15
N HIS A 59 1.74 6.22 20.70
CA HIS A 59 1.44 7.56 20.19
C HIS A 59 2.44 8.03 19.11
N ARG A 60 2.84 7.13 18.21
CA ARG A 60 3.76 7.44 17.12
C ARG A 60 3.05 8.30 16.07
N ASN A 61 3.59 9.47 15.78
CA ASN A 61 3.11 10.35 14.72
C ASN A 61 3.89 10.07 13.43
N ILE A 62 3.34 9.20 12.59
CA ILE A 62 3.96 8.77 11.33
C ILE A 62 3.12 9.32 10.18
N VAL A 63 3.79 9.86 9.16
CA VAL A 63 3.23 10.06 7.83
C VAL A 63 3.71 8.93 6.93
N TYR A 64 2.84 8.42 6.06
CA TYR A 64 3.06 7.16 5.37
C TYR A 64 3.35 7.38 3.88
N LEU A 65 4.47 6.86 3.40
CA LEU A 65 4.82 6.83 1.99
C LEU A 65 3.83 5.97 1.21
N SER A 66 3.24 6.54 0.17
CA SER A 66 2.55 5.83 -0.91
C SER A 66 3.44 5.88 -2.15
N SER A 67 3.93 4.70 -2.56
CA SER A 67 4.61 4.50 -3.85
C SER A 67 3.64 4.18 -4.98
N SER A 68 2.33 4.15 -4.71
CA SER A 68 1.30 3.96 -5.72
C SER A 68 1.25 5.12 -6.71
N TYR A 69 1.20 4.81 -8.01
CA TYR A 69 0.80 5.75 -9.06
C TYR A 69 -0.61 6.31 -8.81
N LEU A 70 -0.98 7.37 -9.53
CA LEU A 70 -2.31 7.96 -9.45
C LEU A 70 -3.33 7.05 -10.14
N TYR A 71 -4.06 6.30 -9.33
CA TYR A 71 -5.16 5.43 -9.77
C TYR A 71 -6.28 6.26 -10.41
N THR A 72 -6.83 5.75 -11.51
CA THR A 72 -8.00 6.34 -12.18
C THR A 72 -9.04 5.24 -12.42
N PRO A 73 -10.30 5.41 -11.94
CA PRO A 73 -11.32 4.38 -12.07
C PRO A 73 -11.82 4.18 -13.51
N SER A 74 -11.55 5.13 -14.41
CA SER A 74 -11.90 5.04 -15.84
C SER A 74 -10.94 4.18 -16.67
N ASN A 75 -9.86 3.66 -16.07
CA ASN A 75 -8.98 2.72 -16.77
C ASN A 75 -9.81 1.57 -17.36
N LEU A 76 -9.61 1.25 -18.64
CA LEU A 76 -10.32 0.13 -19.27
C LEU A 76 -9.78 -1.23 -18.81
N LEU A 77 -8.48 -1.28 -18.50
CA LEU A 77 -7.82 -2.47 -17.99
C LEU A 77 -7.79 -2.48 -16.46
N PRO A 78 -7.70 -3.68 -15.83
CA PRO A 78 -7.38 -3.80 -14.42
C PRO A 78 -6.17 -2.94 -14.04
N SER A 79 -6.17 -2.43 -12.82
CA SER A 79 -5.11 -1.56 -12.30
C SER A 79 -4.43 -2.22 -11.10
N TRP A 80 -3.11 -2.17 -11.07
CA TRP A 80 -2.27 -2.54 -9.92
C TRP A 80 -1.19 -1.47 -9.76
N THR A 81 -1.13 -0.83 -8.58
CA THR A 81 -0.26 0.35 -8.41
C THR A 81 1.07 0.04 -7.72
N LEU A 82 1.22 -1.18 -7.17
CA LEU A 82 2.39 -1.60 -6.38
C LEU A 82 3.21 -2.72 -7.03
N LEU A 83 2.82 -3.20 -8.21
CA LEU A 83 3.49 -4.34 -8.84
C LEU A 83 4.11 -3.96 -10.17
N GLN A 84 5.14 -4.71 -10.55
CA GLN A 84 5.61 -4.81 -11.92
C GLN A 84 5.34 -6.24 -12.43
N VAL A 85 5.25 -6.38 -13.75
CA VAL A 85 5.18 -7.69 -14.41
C VAL A 85 6.46 -7.84 -15.22
N GLN A 86 7.18 -8.94 -15.01
CA GLN A 86 8.40 -9.24 -15.74
C GLN A 86 8.42 -10.69 -16.20
N SER A 87 9.06 -10.92 -17.34
CA SER A 87 9.36 -12.26 -17.85
C SER A 87 10.76 -12.66 -17.41
N ILE A 88 10.89 -13.78 -16.71
CA ILE A 88 12.19 -14.30 -16.23
C ILE A 88 12.46 -15.69 -16.81
N ILE A 89 13.73 -16.08 -16.93
CA ILE A 89 14.09 -17.44 -17.35
C ILE A 89 14.12 -18.34 -16.11
N LYS A 90 13.32 -19.41 -16.11
CA LYS A 90 13.30 -20.44 -15.08
C LYS A 90 13.40 -21.81 -15.74
N ASN A 91 14.44 -22.57 -15.38
CA ASN A 91 14.72 -23.90 -15.96
C ASN A 91 14.72 -23.90 -17.50
N GLY A 92 15.32 -22.87 -18.11
CA GLY A 92 15.39 -22.72 -19.57
C GLY A 92 14.11 -22.22 -20.26
N ASN A 93 13.02 -21.99 -19.52
CA ASN A 93 11.76 -21.47 -20.06
C ASN A 93 11.50 -20.04 -19.60
N LEU A 94 10.91 -19.22 -20.48
CA LEU A 94 10.41 -17.90 -20.12
C LEU A 94 9.14 -18.07 -19.27
N VAL A 95 9.11 -17.47 -18.09
CA VAL A 95 7.94 -17.47 -17.20
C VAL A 95 7.59 -16.05 -16.79
N LEU A 96 6.30 -15.74 -16.81
CA LEU A 96 5.79 -14.46 -16.36
C LEU A 96 5.68 -14.46 -14.83
N LYS A 97 6.05 -13.34 -14.19
CA LYS A 97 5.91 -13.15 -12.74
C LYS A 97 5.50 -11.72 -12.40
N TYR A 98 4.76 -11.62 -11.31
CA TYR A 98 4.64 -10.37 -10.57
C TYR A 98 5.90 -10.15 -9.73
N LEU A 99 6.40 -8.92 -9.71
CA LEU A 99 7.48 -8.47 -8.84
C LEU A 99 7.01 -7.25 -8.02
N PRO A 100 7.54 -7.04 -6.81
CA PRO A 100 7.22 -5.87 -6.02
C PRO A 100 7.83 -4.65 -6.72
N ASN A 101 7.04 -3.58 -6.91
CA ASN A 101 7.57 -2.34 -7.47
C ASN A 101 8.35 -1.57 -6.39
N LEU A 102 9.66 -1.81 -6.30
CA LEU A 102 10.57 -1.17 -5.34
C LEU A 102 11.45 -0.08 -5.97
N ASP A 103 11.30 0.19 -7.27
CA ASP A 103 12.13 1.15 -8.02
C ASP A 103 11.69 2.61 -7.87
N PHE A 104 10.70 2.88 -7.01
CA PHE A 104 10.19 4.23 -6.77
C PHE A 104 11.24 5.24 -6.24
N PRO A 105 12.35 4.88 -5.58
CA PRO A 105 13.41 5.85 -5.24
C PRO A 105 14.23 6.32 -6.45
N ILE A 106 14.20 5.59 -7.58
CA ILE A 106 15.04 5.82 -8.76
C ILE A 106 14.22 6.33 -9.95
N GLY A 107 12.91 6.02 -9.99
CA GLY A 107 12.01 6.47 -11.04
C GLY A 107 11.63 7.96 -10.95
N ASN A 108 11.25 8.56 -12.09
CA ASN A 108 10.64 9.90 -12.16
C ASN A 108 9.19 9.93 -11.62
N GLN A 109 8.85 9.01 -10.71
CA GLN A 109 7.51 8.90 -10.17
C GLN A 109 7.30 9.93 -9.06
N ARG A 110 6.18 10.65 -9.14
CA ARG A 110 5.75 11.55 -8.07
C ARG A 110 5.23 10.73 -6.88
N LEU A 111 5.96 10.77 -5.76
CA LEU A 111 5.63 10.05 -4.53
C LEU A 111 4.95 10.97 -3.53
N PHE A 112 4.05 10.39 -2.73
CA PHE A 112 3.32 11.13 -1.72
C PHE A 112 3.45 10.48 -0.35
N PHE A 113 3.63 11.30 0.67
CA PHE A 113 3.37 10.94 2.05
C PHE A 113 1.94 11.30 2.40
N MET A 114 1.27 10.50 3.21
CA MET A 114 -0.16 10.66 3.52
C MET A 114 -0.43 10.44 5.01
N THR A 115 -1.63 10.81 5.44
CA THR A 115 -2.15 10.37 6.73
C THR A 115 -2.30 8.84 6.74
N PHE A 116 -2.31 8.22 7.94
CA PHE A 116 -2.52 6.78 8.06
C PHE A 116 -3.81 6.33 7.36
N GLU A 117 -4.93 7.03 7.62
CA GLU A 117 -6.23 6.64 7.06
C GLU A 117 -6.25 6.70 5.54
N ASP A 118 -5.59 7.70 4.93
CA ASP A 118 -5.57 7.81 3.49
C ASP A 118 -4.63 6.79 2.83
N TRP A 119 -3.45 6.53 3.41
CA TRP A 119 -2.53 5.51 2.91
C TRP A 119 -3.08 4.08 3.08
N TRP A 120 -3.64 3.79 4.25
CA TRP A 120 -4.11 2.45 4.62
C TRP A 120 -5.30 1.99 3.78
N ASN A 121 -6.19 2.92 3.46
CA ASN A 121 -7.40 2.66 2.68
C ASN A 121 -7.27 3.14 1.22
N GLU A 122 -6.05 3.43 0.76
CA GLU A 122 -5.82 3.76 -0.64
C GLU A 122 -5.97 2.52 -1.53
N VAL A 123 -6.65 2.69 -2.67
CA VAL A 123 -6.79 1.67 -3.71
C VAL A 123 -5.45 1.31 -4.33
N ILE A 124 -5.12 0.02 -4.30
CA ILE A 124 -3.89 -0.55 -4.89
C ILE A 124 -4.14 -1.62 -5.94
N PHE A 125 -5.33 -2.25 -5.92
CA PHE A 125 -5.82 -3.11 -6.99
C PHE A 125 -7.26 -2.76 -7.36
N ASP A 126 -7.56 -2.83 -8.65
CA ASP A 126 -8.90 -2.73 -9.22
C ASP A 126 -8.97 -3.72 -10.38
N ASP A 127 -9.69 -4.83 -10.20
CA ASP A 127 -9.89 -5.85 -11.25
C ASP A 127 -11.15 -5.62 -12.09
N LYS A 128 -11.74 -4.42 -11.98
CA LYS A 128 -13.03 -3.99 -12.56
C LYS A 128 -14.28 -4.55 -11.91
N ASN A 129 -14.16 -5.60 -11.11
CA ASN A 129 -15.26 -6.15 -10.33
C ASN A 129 -15.05 -5.90 -8.82
N ASN A 130 -13.80 -5.85 -8.40
CA ASN A 130 -13.35 -5.76 -7.02
C ASN A 130 -12.23 -4.75 -6.90
N VAL A 131 -12.27 -3.97 -5.81
CA VAL A 131 -11.28 -2.96 -5.48
C VAL A 131 -10.66 -3.31 -4.13
N PHE A 132 -9.33 -3.28 -4.05
CA PHE A 132 -8.60 -3.65 -2.84
C PHE A 132 -7.62 -2.55 -2.43
N THR A 133 -7.49 -2.41 -1.11
CA THR A 133 -6.60 -1.46 -0.44
C THR A 133 -5.45 -2.16 0.26
N ARG A 134 -4.45 -1.41 0.73
CA ARG A 134 -3.38 -1.96 1.59
C ARG A 134 -3.96 -2.67 2.82
N ARG A 135 -4.98 -2.07 3.44
CA ARG A 135 -5.73 -2.68 4.54
C ARG A 135 -6.28 -4.05 4.17
N ASP A 136 -6.98 -4.14 3.05
CA ASP A 136 -7.61 -5.41 2.62
C ASP A 136 -6.55 -6.49 2.44
N ILE A 137 -5.46 -6.16 1.73
CA ILE A 137 -4.37 -7.10 1.44
C ILE A 137 -3.69 -7.57 2.74
N VAL A 138 -3.29 -6.64 3.62
CA VAL A 138 -2.60 -6.98 4.88
C VAL A 138 -3.48 -7.84 5.78
N LEU A 139 -4.75 -7.45 5.96
CA LEU A 139 -5.65 -8.20 6.85
C LEU A 139 -6.00 -9.58 6.31
N PHE A 140 -6.18 -9.72 5.00
CA PHE A 140 -6.43 -11.01 4.38
C PHE A 140 -5.24 -11.96 4.55
N VAL A 141 -4.02 -11.49 4.28
CA VAL A 141 -2.80 -12.31 4.36
C VAL A 141 -2.45 -12.63 5.82
N ALA A 142 -2.64 -11.70 6.76
CA ALA A 142 -2.28 -11.86 8.17
C ALA A 142 -3.19 -12.81 8.97
N ASN A 143 -4.47 -12.92 8.62
CA ASN A 143 -5.46 -13.64 9.46
C ASN A 143 -5.47 -15.19 9.29
N THR A 144 -4.37 -15.78 8.79
CA THR A 144 -4.12 -17.23 8.55
C THR A 144 -5.15 -18.02 7.71
N ASP A 145 -4.62 -19.01 6.99
CA ASP A 145 -5.24 -19.86 5.95
C ASP A 145 -5.96 -19.13 4.80
N GLY A 146 -5.35 -18.07 4.28
CA GLY A 146 -5.93 -17.31 3.15
C GLY A 146 -7.29 -16.71 3.50
N GLY A 147 -7.44 -16.26 4.74
CA GLY A 147 -8.65 -15.63 5.22
C GLY A 147 -9.74 -16.61 5.64
N ALA A 148 -9.45 -17.75 6.28
CA ALA A 148 -10.48 -18.68 6.75
C ALA A 148 -11.60 -18.03 7.58
N HIS A 149 -11.33 -16.91 8.25
CA HIS A 149 -12.28 -16.11 9.02
C HIS A 149 -12.79 -14.84 8.30
N VAL A 150 -12.43 -14.67 7.03
CA VAL A 150 -12.91 -13.57 6.18
C VAL A 150 -14.30 -13.89 5.64
N ASP A 151 -15.10 -12.84 5.43
CA ASP A 151 -16.41 -12.90 4.79
C ASP A 151 -16.35 -13.68 3.45
N PRO A 152 -17.32 -14.56 3.13
CA PRO A 152 -17.32 -15.37 1.91
C PRO A 152 -17.18 -14.57 0.61
N ASP A 153 -17.81 -13.40 0.50
CA ASP A 153 -17.73 -12.57 -0.70
C ASP A 153 -16.34 -11.97 -0.85
N LEU A 154 -15.75 -11.53 0.27
CA LEU A 154 -14.37 -11.05 0.27
C LEU A 154 -13.39 -12.20 -0.03
N LYS A 155 -13.63 -13.42 0.47
CA LYS A 155 -12.84 -14.61 0.08
C LYS A 155 -12.92 -14.87 -1.43
N LYS A 156 -14.11 -14.73 -2.02
CA LYS A 156 -14.31 -14.93 -3.46
C LYS A 156 -13.52 -13.90 -4.27
N SER A 157 -13.57 -12.62 -3.90
CA SER A 157 -12.81 -11.58 -4.59
C SER A 157 -11.30 -11.79 -4.47
N PHE A 158 -10.80 -12.22 -3.31
CA PHE A 158 -9.39 -12.62 -3.16
C PHE A 158 -9.02 -13.86 -3.96
N ALA A 159 -9.91 -14.85 -4.07
CA ALA A 159 -9.66 -16.02 -4.92
C ALA A 159 -9.55 -15.61 -6.39
N LEU A 160 -10.39 -14.69 -6.86
CA LEU A 160 -10.30 -14.12 -8.20
C LEU A 160 -8.94 -13.47 -8.45
N LEU A 161 -8.47 -12.66 -7.51
CA LEU A 161 -7.19 -11.97 -7.59
C LEU A 161 -5.98 -12.91 -7.54
N THR A 162 -6.01 -13.94 -6.68
CA THR A 162 -4.83 -14.77 -6.37
C THR A 162 -4.76 -16.09 -7.14
N LYS A 163 -5.90 -16.62 -7.61
CA LYS A 163 -5.99 -17.95 -8.24
C LYS A 163 -6.57 -17.92 -9.65
N TYR A 164 -7.44 -16.94 -9.95
CA TYR A 164 -8.12 -16.87 -11.24
C TYR A 164 -7.69 -15.68 -12.10
N ASN A 165 -6.54 -15.07 -11.78
CA ASN A 165 -5.90 -14.03 -12.59
C ASN A 165 -6.84 -12.90 -12.99
N SER A 166 -7.62 -12.35 -12.04
CA SER A 166 -8.57 -11.28 -12.35
C SER A 166 -7.92 -9.98 -12.83
N LEU A 167 -6.61 -9.82 -12.65
CA LEU A 167 -5.83 -8.73 -13.26
C LEU A 167 -5.62 -8.90 -14.77
N GLY A 168 -5.97 -10.06 -15.34
CA GLY A 168 -5.95 -10.31 -16.78
C GLY A 168 -4.54 -10.37 -17.38
N ILE A 169 -3.51 -10.62 -16.57
CA ILE A 169 -2.13 -10.67 -17.05
C ILE A 169 -1.83 -12.00 -17.70
N SER A 170 -1.35 -11.99 -18.93
CA SER A 170 -0.80 -13.16 -19.60
C SER A 170 0.26 -12.75 -20.62
N ASP A 171 1.12 -13.70 -21.00
CA ASP A 171 1.96 -13.55 -22.18
C ASP A 171 1.15 -13.70 -23.48
N LEU A 172 1.84 -13.63 -24.64
CA LEU A 172 1.22 -13.78 -25.96
C LEU A 172 0.61 -15.17 -26.20
N ASN A 173 0.98 -16.17 -25.40
CA ASN A 173 0.46 -17.54 -25.49
C ASN A 173 -0.66 -17.81 -24.47
N GLY A 174 -1.06 -16.80 -23.69
CA GLY A 174 -2.06 -16.94 -22.64
C GLY A 174 -1.51 -17.49 -21.32
N THR A 175 -0.20 -17.63 -21.17
CA THR A 175 0.42 -18.09 -19.92
C THR A 175 0.32 -17.02 -18.85
N GLN A 176 -0.24 -17.38 -17.70
CA GLN A 176 -0.44 -16.48 -16.57
C GLN A 176 0.80 -16.40 -15.67
N PRO A 177 0.95 -15.33 -14.86
CA PRO A 177 2.00 -15.27 -13.86
C PRO A 177 1.96 -16.43 -12.88
N GLN A 178 3.12 -16.99 -12.55
CA GLN A 178 3.21 -18.20 -11.70
C GLN A 178 3.13 -17.94 -10.20
N ASN A 179 3.06 -16.68 -9.78
CA ASN A 179 3.18 -16.29 -8.38
C ASN A 179 2.05 -15.36 -7.94
N ASN A 180 1.95 -15.14 -6.62
CA ASN A 180 0.80 -14.47 -6.03
C ASN A 180 1.00 -12.93 -6.02
N PRO A 181 0.16 -12.15 -6.73
CA PRO A 181 0.31 -10.69 -6.78
C PRO A 181 0.19 -10.03 -5.41
N ILE A 182 -0.62 -10.58 -4.49
CA ILE A 182 -0.83 -9.93 -3.19
C ILE A 182 0.39 -10.09 -2.26
N TYR A 183 1.17 -11.15 -2.42
CA TYR A 183 2.41 -11.33 -1.67
C TYR A 183 3.47 -10.30 -2.09
N GLN A 184 3.51 -9.99 -3.38
CA GLN A 184 4.37 -8.93 -3.91
C GLN A 184 3.93 -7.55 -3.39
N ALA A 185 2.61 -7.30 -3.30
CA ALA A 185 2.10 -6.05 -2.72
C ALA A 185 2.45 -5.92 -1.23
N ILE A 186 2.36 -7.00 -0.44
CA ILE A 186 2.77 -7.01 0.98
C ILE A 186 4.22 -6.56 1.12
N ARG A 187 5.12 -7.03 0.25
CA ARG A 187 6.53 -6.64 0.26
C ARG A 187 6.72 -5.14 0.05
N VAL A 188 5.95 -4.52 -0.85
CA VAL A 188 5.99 -3.06 -1.07
C VAL A 188 5.40 -2.28 0.10
N ILE A 189 4.27 -2.73 0.66
CA ILE A 189 3.63 -2.09 1.83
C ILE A 189 4.61 -2.06 3.03
N ALA A 190 5.38 -3.13 3.19
CA ALA A 190 6.40 -3.20 4.23
C ALA A 190 7.55 -2.21 4.00
N GLU A 191 8.02 -2.07 2.76
CA GLU A 191 9.03 -1.07 2.38
C GLU A 191 8.55 0.35 2.64
N GLU A 192 7.35 0.68 2.16
CA GLU A 192 6.69 1.96 2.38
C GLU A 192 6.64 2.30 3.87
N PHE A 193 6.21 1.35 4.71
CA PHE A 193 6.15 1.53 6.15
C PHE A 193 7.53 1.76 6.78
N LEU A 194 8.54 0.94 6.42
CA LEU A 194 9.90 1.09 6.98
C LEU A 194 10.54 2.42 6.60
N ILE A 195 10.40 2.87 5.35
CA ILE A 195 10.86 4.19 4.91
C ILE A 195 10.14 5.29 5.68
N SER A 196 8.82 5.16 5.87
CA SER A 196 8.01 6.12 6.63
C SER A 196 8.49 6.27 8.07
N VAL A 197 8.76 5.15 8.74
CA VAL A 197 9.32 5.14 10.10
C VAL A 197 10.69 5.82 10.12
N ASN A 198 11.60 5.44 9.22
CA ASN A 198 12.94 6.01 9.16
C ASN A 198 12.94 7.53 8.94
N ASP A 199 12.14 8.01 7.99
CA ASP A 199 12.05 9.44 7.70
C ASP A 199 11.42 10.21 8.88
N CYS A 200 10.36 9.69 9.50
CA CYS A 200 9.73 10.32 10.65
C CYS A 200 10.64 10.33 11.90
N LEU A 201 11.46 9.31 12.10
CA LEU A 201 12.44 9.25 13.20
C LEU A 201 13.52 10.33 13.07
N SER A 202 13.83 10.79 11.86
CA SER A 202 14.75 11.92 11.66
C SER A 202 14.17 13.28 12.11
N GLY A 203 12.87 13.33 12.40
CA GLY A 203 12.17 14.53 12.87
C GLY A 203 11.63 15.40 11.74
N LEU A 204 10.66 16.26 12.07
CA LEU A 204 10.09 17.25 11.14
C LEU A 204 10.92 18.54 11.20
N LYS A 205 11.44 19.00 10.06
CA LYS A 205 12.15 20.28 9.95
C LYS A 205 11.21 21.42 9.58
N THR A 206 10.49 21.29 8.47
CA THR A 206 9.48 22.28 8.04
C THR A 206 8.33 21.61 7.31
N ARG A 207 7.16 22.27 7.32
CA ARG A 207 6.00 21.92 6.50
C ARG A 207 5.42 23.19 5.90
N ILE A 208 5.40 23.28 4.58
CA ILE A 208 4.96 24.46 3.84
C ILE A 208 3.82 24.06 2.90
N CYS A 209 2.67 24.72 3.02
CA CYS A 209 1.50 24.43 2.18
C CYS A 209 1.66 25.02 0.78
N TYR A 210 1.36 24.23 -0.25
CA TYR A 210 1.18 24.73 -1.61
C TYR A 210 -0.22 25.34 -1.74
N LYS A 211 -0.32 26.66 -1.62
CA LYS A 211 -1.62 27.37 -1.57
C LYS A 211 -2.46 27.21 -2.85
N GLU A 212 -1.80 27.10 -4.00
CA GLU A 212 -2.45 27.08 -5.32
C GLU A 212 -2.73 25.66 -5.83
N ARG A 213 -2.24 24.62 -5.13
CA ARG A 213 -2.39 23.24 -5.57
C ARG A 213 -3.50 22.56 -4.77
N GLN A 214 -4.62 22.33 -5.43
CA GLN A 214 -5.76 21.66 -4.82
C GLN A 214 -5.60 20.15 -4.91
N PHE A 215 -5.86 19.47 -3.80
CA PHE A 215 -5.77 18.03 -3.71
C PHE A 215 -7.02 17.48 -3.03
N GLU A 216 -7.50 16.35 -3.51
CA GLU A 216 -8.67 15.67 -2.98
C GLU A 216 -8.37 14.19 -2.75
N MET A 217 -9.11 13.60 -1.82
CA MET A 217 -9.33 12.17 -1.78
C MET A 217 -10.74 11.90 -2.29
N ARG A 218 -10.86 10.95 -3.21
CA ARG A 218 -12.15 10.48 -3.72
C ARG A 218 -12.41 9.08 -3.24
N PHE A 219 -13.65 8.84 -2.86
CA PHE A 219 -14.08 7.64 -2.15
C PHE A 219 -14.94 6.79 -3.08
N VAL A 220 -14.46 5.59 -3.39
CA VAL A 220 -15.19 4.59 -4.17
C VAL A 220 -16.37 4.05 -3.34
N ASP A 221 -16.14 3.89 -2.04
CA ASP A 221 -17.13 3.51 -1.04
C ASP A 221 -16.79 4.18 0.31
N GLU A 222 -17.42 3.74 1.41
CA GLU A 222 -17.19 4.31 2.75
C GLU A 222 -15.73 4.29 3.21
N ASN A 223 -14.93 3.32 2.76
CA ASN A 223 -13.57 3.10 3.23
C ASN A 223 -12.52 3.40 2.14
N ARG A 224 -12.73 2.84 0.94
CA ARG A 224 -11.75 2.79 -0.15
C ARG A 224 -11.67 4.12 -0.87
N ARG A 225 -10.45 4.61 -1.06
CA ARG A 225 -10.23 5.95 -1.62
C ARG A 225 -8.99 6.02 -2.50
N TYR A 226 -8.88 7.09 -3.27
CA TYR A 226 -7.71 7.35 -4.11
C TYR A 226 -7.41 8.85 -4.20
N LYS A 227 -6.14 9.13 -4.47
CA LYS A 227 -5.58 10.47 -4.66
C LYS A 227 -6.15 11.12 -5.91
N TRP A 228 -6.55 12.39 -5.82
CA TRP A 228 -7.05 13.16 -6.95
C TRP A 228 -6.47 14.59 -6.93
N PRO A 229 -5.38 14.84 -7.68
CA PRO A 229 -4.86 16.20 -7.84
C PRO A 229 -5.74 16.99 -8.83
N THR A 230 -6.52 17.94 -8.32
CA THR A 230 -7.48 18.72 -9.13
C THR A 230 -6.77 19.69 -10.09
N THR A 231 -5.57 20.17 -9.72
CA THR A 231 -4.84 21.19 -10.51
C THR A 231 -3.67 20.64 -11.31
N ASP A 232 -3.20 19.42 -11.01
CA ASP A 232 -1.95 18.91 -11.59
C ASP A 232 -2.16 17.95 -12.77
N MET A 233 -3.41 17.61 -13.10
CA MET A 233 -3.77 16.64 -14.12
C MET A 233 -4.97 17.07 -14.94
N ASN A 234 -4.94 16.72 -16.23
CA ASN A 234 -6.10 16.83 -17.11
C ASN A 234 -6.80 15.47 -17.17
N TYR A 235 -8.13 15.48 -17.03
CA TYR A 235 -8.94 14.26 -17.03
C TYR A 235 -9.94 14.29 -18.18
N SER A 236 -10.20 13.11 -18.75
CA SER A 236 -11.18 12.99 -19.82
C SER A 236 -12.61 13.19 -19.30
N PRO A 237 -13.57 13.60 -20.15
CA PRO A 237 -14.97 13.73 -19.76
C PRO A 237 -15.55 12.43 -19.15
N GLU A 238 -15.19 11.27 -19.71
CA GLU A 238 -15.64 9.95 -19.23
C GLU A 238 -15.11 9.67 -17.82
N THR A 239 -13.86 10.07 -17.57
CA THR A 239 -13.27 9.98 -16.25
C THR A 239 -14.05 10.85 -15.27
N MET A 240 -14.37 12.09 -15.65
CA MET A 240 -15.13 13.00 -14.80
C MET A 240 -16.55 12.50 -14.53
N GLU A 241 -17.20 11.84 -15.49
CA GLU A 241 -18.54 11.26 -15.30
C GLU A 241 -18.55 10.18 -14.20
N ILE A 242 -17.55 9.30 -14.19
CA ILE A 242 -17.40 8.28 -13.15
C ILE A 242 -17.07 8.96 -11.81
N VAL A 243 -16.04 9.80 -11.84
CA VAL A 243 -15.38 10.31 -10.65
C VAL A 243 -16.24 11.37 -9.93
N SER A 244 -17.18 12.04 -10.63
CA SER A 244 -18.15 12.97 -10.04
C SER A 244 -19.18 12.31 -9.11
N LYS A 245 -19.40 11.00 -9.25
CA LYS A 245 -20.34 10.23 -8.39
C LYS A 245 -19.72 9.86 -7.05
N HIS A 246 -18.39 9.93 -6.94
CA HIS A 246 -17.66 9.56 -5.73
C HIS A 246 -17.69 10.68 -4.71
N LYS A 247 -17.80 10.32 -3.42
CA LYS A 247 -17.68 11.29 -2.34
C LYS A 247 -16.28 11.91 -2.36
N VAL A 248 -16.21 13.22 -2.15
CA VAL A 248 -14.98 14.00 -2.16
C VAL A 248 -14.65 14.48 -0.75
N GLN A 249 -13.36 14.45 -0.40
CA GLN A 249 -12.84 15.20 0.73
C GLN A 249 -11.58 15.96 0.32
N SER A 250 -11.53 17.25 0.62
CA SER A 250 -10.35 18.06 0.36
C SER A 250 -9.17 17.64 1.23
N ARG A 251 -7.98 17.83 0.69
CA ARG A 251 -6.69 17.72 1.35
C ARG A 251 -5.84 18.93 0.96
N LYS A 252 -4.85 19.22 1.80
CA LYS A 252 -3.80 20.18 1.49
C LYS A 252 -2.56 19.44 1.06
N LEU A 253 -1.94 19.93 0.00
CA LEU A 253 -0.64 19.46 -0.42
C LEU A 253 0.44 20.34 0.23
N TYR A 254 1.40 19.68 0.88
CA TYR A 254 2.52 20.34 1.54
C TYR A 254 3.83 19.86 0.93
N ARG A 255 4.82 20.73 0.93
CA ARG A 255 6.22 20.31 0.97
C ARG A 255 6.57 20.04 2.43
N GLN A 256 7.08 18.85 2.72
CA GLN A 256 7.58 18.50 4.03
C GLN A 256 9.08 18.17 3.94
N ASP A 257 9.86 18.87 4.75
CA ASP A 257 11.30 18.63 4.89
C ASP A 257 11.54 17.90 6.21
N PHE A 258 12.19 16.74 6.15
CA PHE A 258 12.60 15.93 7.30
C PHE A 258 13.98 16.34 7.82
N GLY A 259 14.32 15.94 9.05
CA GLY A 259 15.59 16.28 9.69
C GLY A 259 16.82 15.66 9.01
N ASN A 260 16.63 14.53 8.32
CA ASN A 260 17.65 13.93 7.44
C ASN A 260 17.86 14.69 6.11
N GLY A 261 17.15 15.80 5.89
CA GLY A 261 17.25 16.63 4.68
C GLY A 261 16.36 16.18 3.51
N LYS A 262 15.68 15.04 3.63
CA LYS A 262 14.74 14.54 2.61
C LYS A 262 13.54 15.49 2.51
N LYS A 263 13.14 15.79 1.27
CA LYS A 263 11.99 16.64 0.95
C LYS A 263 10.95 15.81 0.23
N VAL A 264 9.71 15.88 0.69
CA VAL A 264 8.62 15.04 0.18
C VAL A 264 7.36 15.86 -0.02
N GLU A 265 6.48 15.39 -0.89
CA GLU A 265 5.12 15.89 -0.95
C GLU A 265 4.26 15.15 0.07
N TYR A 266 3.62 15.91 0.95
CA TYR A 266 2.73 15.38 1.97
C TYR A 266 1.30 15.82 1.71
N ILE A 267 0.37 14.86 1.62
CA ILE A 267 -1.07 15.07 1.53
C ILE A 267 -1.64 14.97 2.94
N GLY A 268 -2.07 16.10 3.49
CA GLY A 268 -2.62 16.20 4.83
C GLY A 268 -3.99 16.85 4.85
N LEU A 269 -4.62 16.85 6.03
CA LEU A 269 -5.80 17.66 6.33
C LEU A 269 -5.44 19.17 6.41
#